data_AF-A0A9D5K454-F1
#
_entry.id   AF-A0A9D5K454-F1
#
_cell.length_a   1.000
_cell.length_b   1.000
_cell.length_c   1.000
_cell.angle_alpha   90.00
_cell.angle_beta   90.00
_cell.angle_gamma   90.00
#
_symmetry.space_group_name_H-M   'P 1'
#
loop_
_entity.id
_entity.type
_entity.pdbx_description
1 polymer ?
#
loop_
_entity_poly.entity_id
_entity_poly.type
_entity_poly.pdbx_seq_one_letter_code
_entity_poly.pdbx_strand_id
1 'polypeptide(L)'
;MVYWIKRLANILAVSAFFVIFFAGINPVNPFDMLAALAVMLRGVLGASLFWFGGFVIGDIILKGVVEDIPDETIDVLEGGMLQRVRESKAVRENAILKPEDDAEDDAGTDKKKSKPRKKGR
;
A
#
# COMPACT_ATOMS: atom_id res chain seq x y z
N MET A 1 -10.04 -0.59 7.07
CA MET A 1 -10.64 0.57 6.35
C MET A 1 -11.05 1.71 7.27
N VAL A 2 -11.86 1.48 8.31
CA VAL A 2 -12.31 2.52 9.26
C VAL A 2 -11.18 3.34 9.89
N TYR A 3 -10.03 2.71 10.17
CA TYR A 3 -8.84 3.41 10.68
C TYR A 3 -8.35 4.53 9.74
N TRP A 4 -8.28 4.25 8.43
CA TRP A 4 -7.81 5.21 7.43
C TRP A 4 -8.78 6.38 7.28
N ILE A 5 -10.09 6.12 7.28
CA ILE A 5 -11.13 7.17 7.24
C ILE A 5 -11.01 8.10 8.45
N LYS A 6 -10.90 7.52 9.66
CA LYS A 6 -10.71 8.31 10.89
C LYS A 6 -9.43 9.15 10.84
N ARG A 7 -8.34 8.59 10.31
CA ARG A 7 -7.07 9.31 10.18
C ARG A 7 -7.17 10.48 9.19
N LEU A 8 -7.85 10.28 8.05
CA LEU A 8 -8.04 11.32 7.04
C LEU A 8 -8.98 12.43 7.54
N ALA A 9 -10.07 12.07 8.22
CA ALA A 9 -10.97 13.02 8.88
C ALA A 9 -10.24 13.85 9.95
N ASN A 10 -9.34 13.24 10.74
CA ASN A 10 -8.53 13.98 11.71
C ASN A 10 -7.59 15.00 11.04
N ILE A 11 -6.93 14.62 9.95
CA ILE A 11 -6.05 15.54 9.22
C ILE A 11 -6.85 16.73 8.68
N LEU A 12 -8.02 16.47 8.10
CA LEU A 12 -8.92 17.52 7.61
C LEU A 12 -9.39 18.43 8.75
N ALA A 13 -9.82 17.87 9.88
CA ALA A 13 -10.26 18.64 11.04
C ALA A 13 -9.17 19.55 11.61
N VAL A 14 -7.95 19.02 11.77
CA VAL A 14 -6.80 19.79 12.27
C VAL A 14 -6.42 20.89 11.27
N SER A 15 -6.42 20.60 9.97
CA SER A 15 -6.14 21.63 8.96
C SER A 15 -7.19 22.75 8.97
N ALA A 16 -8.47 22.41 9.05
CA ALA A 16 -9.57 23.37 9.13
C ALA A 16 -9.50 24.20 10.41
N PHE A 17 -9.13 23.60 11.55
CA PHE A 17 -8.89 24.31 12.80
C PHE A 17 -7.86 25.44 12.59
N PHE A 18 -6.69 25.12 12.05
CA PHE A 18 -5.63 26.11 11.86
C PHE A 18 -6.04 27.20 10.87
N VAL A 19 -6.71 26.84 9.77
CA VAL A 19 -7.21 27.84 8.80
C VAL A 19 -8.18 28.81 9.45
N ILE A 20 -9.17 28.31 10.21
CA ILE A 20 -10.16 29.16 10.90
C ILE A 20 -9.49 29.98 12.00
N PHE A 21 -8.55 29.39 12.74
CA PHE A 21 -7.83 30.06 13.81
C PHE A 21 -7.00 31.22 13.26
N PHE A 22 -6.14 30.99 12.27
CA PHE A 22 -5.31 32.04 11.68
C PHE A 22 -6.13 33.09 10.94
N ALA A 23 -7.21 32.71 10.25
CA ALA A 23 -8.12 33.66 9.62
C ALA A 23 -8.88 34.52 10.64
N GLY A 24 -9.09 34.03 11.86
CA GLY A 24 -9.78 34.74 12.92
C GLY A 24 -8.91 35.68 13.77
N ILE A 25 -7.58 35.55 13.71
CA ILE A 25 -6.68 36.41 14.49
C ILE A 25 -6.79 37.85 13.98
N ASN A 26 -7.04 38.78 14.91
CA ASN A 26 -7.05 40.20 14.60
C ASN A 26 -5.61 40.70 14.42
N PRO A 27 -5.22 41.20 13.23
CA PRO A 27 -3.85 41.66 13.00
C PRO A 27 -3.49 42.94 13.76
N VAL A 28 -4.48 43.71 14.21
CA VAL A 28 -4.26 44.98 14.92
C VAL A 28 -3.88 44.73 16.39
N ASN A 29 -4.54 43.76 17.03
CA ASN A 29 -4.33 43.40 18.43
C ASN A 29 -4.28 41.88 18.59
N PRO A 30 -3.16 41.22 18.27
CA PRO A 30 -3.05 39.77 18.31
C PRO A 30 -3.06 39.19 19.74
N PHE A 31 -2.83 40.04 20.75
CA PHE A 31 -2.77 39.64 22.17
C PHE A 31 -4.07 39.90 22.93
N ASP A 32 -5.17 40.25 22.25
CA ASP A 32 -6.49 40.29 22.88
C ASP A 32 -6.94 38.87 23.23
N MET A 33 -6.76 38.51 24.50
CA MET A 33 -7.12 37.20 25.07
C MET A 33 -8.58 36.81 24.80
N LEU A 34 -9.50 37.78 24.83
CA LEU A 34 -10.93 37.50 24.71
C LEU A 34 -11.29 37.19 23.24
N ALA A 35 -10.71 37.95 22.31
CA ALA A 35 -10.81 37.65 20.89
C ALA A 35 -10.15 36.31 20.54
N ALA A 36 -8.95 36.04 21.06
CA ALA A 36 -8.24 34.79 20.84
C ALA A 36 -9.05 33.58 21.34
N LEU A 37 -9.66 33.67 22.53
CA LEU A 37 -10.51 32.63 23.07
C LEU A 37 -11.76 32.39 22.20
N ALA A 38 -12.41 33.46 21.74
CA ALA A 38 -13.56 33.34 20.86
C ALA A 38 -13.21 32.68 19.52
N VAL A 39 -12.06 33.03 18.94
CA VAL A 39 -11.54 32.42 17.71
C VAL A 39 -11.17 30.96 17.93
N MET A 40 -10.56 30.63 19.07
CA MET A 40 -10.24 29.25 19.45
C MET A 40 -11.50 28.39 19.52
N LEU A 41 -12.56 28.87 20.18
CA LEU A 41 -13.86 28.17 20.24
C LEU A 41 -14.48 27.97 18.86
N ARG A 42 -14.45 29.00 18.00
CA ARG A 42 -14.90 28.89 16.60
C ARG A 42 -14.08 27.88 15.81
N GLY A 43 -12.77 27.86 16.02
CA GLY A 43 -11.85 26.88 15.43
C GLY A 43 -12.23 25.47 15.84
N VAL A 44 -12.47 25.21 17.13
CA VAL A 44 -12.87 23.89 17.64
C VAL A 44 -14.22 23.46 17.06
N LEU A 45 -15.20 24.34 17.03
CA LEU A 45 -16.52 24.04 16.44
C LEU A 45 -16.41 23.74 14.94
N GLY A 46 -15.64 24.54 14.20
CA GLY A 46 -15.38 24.32 12.78
C GLY A 46 -14.63 23.01 12.51
N ALA A 47 -13.62 22.70 13.33
CA ALA A 47 -12.87 21.45 13.24
C ALA A 47 -13.77 20.24 13.47
N SER A 48 -14.66 20.28 14.47
CA SER A 48 -15.64 19.22 14.72
C SER A 48 -16.60 19.01 13.55
N LEU A 49 -17.07 20.10 12.93
CA LEU A 49 -17.90 20.04 11.72
C LEU A 49 -17.16 19.39 10.55
N PHE A 50 -15.92 19.81 10.29
CA PHE A 50 -15.08 19.23 9.23
C PHE A 50 -14.69 17.78 9.51
N TRP A 51 -14.48 17.42 10.78
CA TRP A 51 -14.23 16.05 11.18
C TRP A 51 -15.43 15.16 10.84
N PHE A 52 -16.64 15.59 11.23
CA PHE A 52 -17.86 14.84 10.96
C PHE A 52 -18.15 14.75 9.46
N GLY A 53 -18.07 15.88 8.74
CA GLY A 53 -18.25 15.91 7.29
C GLY A 53 -17.22 15.07 6.55
N GLY A 54 -15.94 15.18 6.92
CA GLY A 54 -14.85 14.38 6.35
C GLY A 54 -15.00 12.89 6.62
N PHE A 55 -15.56 12.52 7.78
CA PHE A 55 -15.88 11.12 8.08
C PHE A 55 -16.98 10.57 7.16
N VAL A 56 -18.07 11.32 6.97
CA VAL A 56 -19.19 10.92 6.08
C VAL A 56 -18.73 10.84 4.62
N ILE A 57 -18.05 11.89 4.13
CA ILE A 57 -17.53 11.92 2.75
C ILE A 57 -16.51 10.81 2.54
N GLY A 58 -15.62 10.59 3.52
CA GLY A 58 -14.63 9.51 3.47
C GLY A 58 -15.26 8.13 3.39
N ASP A 59 -16.36 7.88 4.11
CA ASP A 59 -17.11 6.63 4.03
C ASP A 59 -17.76 6.43 2.65
N ILE A 60 -18.37 7.48 2.08
CA ILE A 60 -18.97 7.44 0.73
C ILE A 60 -17.91 7.15 -0.34
N ILE A 61 -16.78 7.86 -0.31
CA ILE A 61 -15.70 7.67 -1.28
C ILE A 61 -15.12 6.27 -1.16
N LEU A 62 -14.85 5.79 0.06
CA LEU A 62 -14.27 4.45 0.20
C LEU A 62 -15.23 3.36 -0.28
N LYS A 63 -16.52 3.46 0.01
CA LYS A 63 -17.52 2.51 -0.50
C LYS A 63 -17.60 2.55 -2.02
N GLY A 64 -17.67 3.76 -2.60
CA GLY A 64 -17.68 3.93 -4.05
C GLY A 64 -16.43 3.38 -4.73
N VAL A 65 -15.24 3.61 -4.17
CA VAL A 65 -13.97 3.10 -4.72
C VAL A 65 -13.88 1.58 -4.61
N VAL A 66 -14.38 0.99 -3.52
CA VAL A 66 -14.35 -0.47 -3.34
C VAL A 66 -15.33 -1.17 -4.29
N GLU A 67 -16.52 -0.60 -4.51
CA GLU A 67 -17.51 -1.15 -5.44
C GLU A 67 -17.06 -1.08 -6.92
N ASP A 68 -16.13 -0.18 -7.25
CA ASP A 68 -15.60 -0.02 -8.61
C ASP A 68 -14.43 -0.97 -8.94
N ILE A 69 -13.99 -1.79 -7.97
CA ILE A 69 -12.98 -2.83 -8.22
C ILE A 69 -13.73 -4.10 -8.64
N PRO A 70 -13.63 -4.54 -9.91
CA PRO A 70 -14.27 -5.78 -10.35
C PRO A 70 -13.67 -6.97 -9.58
N ASP A 71 -14.55 -7.76 -8.95
CA ASP A 71 -14.22 -8.92 -8.11
C ASP A 71 -13.25 -9.91 -8.79
N GLU A 72 -13.31 -10.00 -10.12
CA GLU A 72 -12.43 -10.86 -10.94
C GLU A 72 -10.93 -10.57 -10.75
N THR A 73 -10.55 -9.36 -10.35
CA THR A 73 -9.15 -8.99 -10.12
C THR A 73 -8.62 -9.44 -8.76
N ILE A 74 -9.49 -9.54 -7.75
CA ILE A 74 -9.12 -9.88 -6.37
C ILE A 74 -8.75 -11.36 -6.28
N ASP A 75 -9.50 -12.24 -6.95
CA ASP A 75 -9.20 -13.67 -7.03
C ASP A 75 -7.88 -13.97 -7.76
N VAL A 76 -7.51 -13.19 -8.78
CA VAL A 76 -6.24 -13.34 -9.49
C VAL A 76 -5.05 -12.92 -8.61
N LEU A 77 -5.22 -11.89 -7.77
CA LEU A 77 -4.20 -11.41 -6.83
C LEU A 77 -3.99 -12.39 -5.66
N GLU A 78 -5.05 -12.98 -5.11
CA GLU A 78 -4.94 -14.03 -4.09
C GLU A 78 -4.42 -15.35 -4.66
N GLY A 79 -4.90 -15.74 -5.85
CA GLY A 79 -4.43 -16.92 -6.57
C GLY A 79 -2.94 -16.86 -6.89
N GLY A 80 -2.44 -15.70 -7.33
CA GLY A 80 -1.03 -15.49 -7.66
C GLY A 80 -0.07 -15.57 -6.47
N MET A 81 -0.49 -15.11 -5.28
CA MET A 81 0.33 -15.24 -4.07
C MET A 81 0.38 -16.67 -3.53
N LEU A 82 -0.76 -17.37 -3.50
CA LEU A 82 -0.81 -18.77 -3.08
C LEU A 82 -0.03 -19.68 -4.03
N GLN A 83 -0.07 -19.40 -5.33
CA GLN A 83 0.70 -20.12 -6.34
C GLN A 83 2.21 -19.93 -6.14
N ARG A 84 2.67 -18.70 -5.91
CA ARG A 84 4.09 -18.42 -5.64
C ARG A 84 4.58 -19.07 -4.35
N VAL A 85 3.77 -19.11 -3.29
CA VAL A 85 4.14 -19.77 -2.03
C VAL A 85 4.25 -21.30 -2.20
N ARG A 86 3.37 -21.91 -2.99
CA ARG A 86 3.44 -23.34 -3.30
C ARG A 86 4.64 -23.68 -4.18
N GLU A 87 4.91 -22.89 -5.22
CA GLU A 87 6.11 -23.05 -6.06
C GLU A 87 7.39 -22.88 -5.25
N SER A 88 7.45 -21.87 -4.39
CA SER A 88 8.61 -21.63 -3.51
C SER A 88 8.84 -22.78 -2.52
N LYS A 89 7.78 -23.38 -1.98
CA LYS A 89 7.87 -24.57 -1.12
C LYS A 89 8.33 -25.80 -1.90
N ALA A 90 7.77 -26.05 -3.08
CA ALA A 90 8.14 -27.20 -3.92
C ALA A 90 9.59 -27.12 -4.40
N VAL A 91 10.09 -25.93 -4.73
CA VAL A 91 11.50 -25.72 -5.10
C VAL A 91 12.43 -25.98 -3.91
N ARG A 92 12.07 -25.53 -2.69
CA ARG A 92 12.85 -25.83 -1.48
C ARG A 92 12.87 -27.32 -1.14
N GLU A 93 11.74 -28.00 -1.26
CA GLU A 93 11.64 -29.43 -0.96
C GLU A 93 12.45 -30.29 -1.94
N ASN A 94 12.45 -29.95 -3.23
CA ASN A 94 13.29 -30.61 -4.23
C ASN A 94 14.79 -30.26 -4.10
N ALA A 95 15.14 -29.05 -3.67
CA ALA A 95 16.52 -28.66 -3.41
C ALA A 95 17.13 -29.34 -2.17
N ILE A 96 16.29 -29.84 -1.25
CA ILE A 96 16.73 -30.63 -0.08
C ILE A 96 16.99 -32.10 -0.46
N LEU A 97 16.44 -32.58 -1.59
CA LEU A 97 16.50 -34.00 -1.98
C LEU A 97 17.54 -34.35 -3.06
N LYS A 98 18.26 -33.38 -3.66
CA LYS A 98 19.31 -33.63 -4.67
C LYS A 98 20.34 -32.49 -4.72
N PRO A 99 21.65 -32.75 -4.94
CA PRO A 99 22.54 -33.73 -4.29
C PRO A 99 23.95 -33.13 -3.98
N GLU A 100 24.73 -33.75 -3.09
CA GLU A 100 26.20 -33.69 -3.13
C GLU A 100 26.70 -35.15 -3.07
N ASP A 101 26.59 -35.86 -4.19
CA ASP A 101 27.26 -37.16 -4.41
C ASP A 101 27.68 -37.22 -5.88
N ASP A 102 28.52 -36.28 -6.32
CA ASP A 102 29.21 -36.35 -7.63
C ASP A 102 30.63 -35.76 -7.47
N ALA A 103 31.44 -36.38 -6.61
CA ALA A 103 32.86 -36.08 -6.46
C ALA A 103 33.69 -37.37 -6.47
N GLU A 104 33.54 -38.18 -7.51
CA GLU A 104 34.55 -39.20 -7.83
C GLU A 104 34.88 -39.18 -9.33
N ASP A 105 36.16 -38.92 -9.58
CA ASP A 105 37.02 -39.42 -10.65
C ASP A 105 36.40 -39.73 -12.02
N ASP A 106 36.81 -38.99 -13.05
CA ASP A 106 37.40 -39.71 -14.18
C ASP A 106 38.40 -38.87 -14.99
N ALA A 107 39.66 -39.23 -14.80
CA ALA A 107 40.76 -38.82 -15.64
C ALA A 107 40.71 -39.60 -16.97
N GLY A 108 40.31 -38.91 -18.02
CA GLY A 108 40.75 -39.21 -19.39
C GLY A 108 39.93 -40.25 -20.16
N THR A 109 39.41 -39.83 -21.31
CA THR A 109 39.93 -40.40 -22.56
C THR A 109 39.50 -39.57 -23.77
N ASP A 110 40.54 -39.13 -24.45
CA ASP A 110 40.61 -38.67 -25.82
C ASP A 110 39.92 -39.66 -26.79
N LYS A 111 39.01 -39.18 -27.66
CA LYS A 111 38.83 -39.68 -29.04
C LYS A 111 37.79 -38.92 -29.88
N LYS A 112 38.34 -38.23 -30.88
CA LYS A 112 38.01 -38.28 -32.32
C LYS A 112 36.55 -38.10 -32.82
N LYS A 113 36.46 -37.07 -33.68
CA LYS A 113 35.86 -37.07 -35.03
C LYS A 113 34.36 -37.43 -35.16
N SER A 114 33.55 -36.48 -35.62
CA SER A 114 33.26 -36.22 -37.06
C SER A 114 31.92 -35.50 -37.27
N LYS A 115 31.96 -34.44 -38.09
CA LYS A 115 30.82 -33.87 -38.84
C LYS A 115 30.20 -34.96 -39.73
N PRO A 116 28.88 -34.98 -40.03
CA PRO A 116 28.35 -34.02 -41.02
C PRO A 116 26.86 -33.59 -40.87
N ARG A 117 26.65 -32.29 -41.15
CA ARG A 117 25.69 -31.70 -42.12
C ARG A 117 24.46 -32.54 -42.51
N LYS A 118 23.24 -32.02 -42.28
CA LYS A 118 22.17 -32.06 -43.29
C LYS A 118 21.12 -30.96 -43.11
N LYS A 119 20.90 -30.27 -44.23
CA LYS A 119 19.82 -29.32 -44.53
C LYS A 119 18.52 -30.08 -44.83
N GLY A 120 17.39 -29.41 -44.64
CA GLY A 120 16.10 -29.71 -45.27
C GLY A 120 14.96 -29.57 -44.25
N ARG A 121 13.88 -28.84 -44.49
CA ARG A 121 13.42 -28.09 -45.65
C ARG A 121 12.38 -27.09 -45.16
#